data_AF-A0A7J4JZE0-F1
#
_entry.id   AF-A0A7J4JZE0-F1
#
_cell.length_a   1.000
_cell.length_b   1.000
_cell.length_c   1.000
_cell.angle_alpha   90.00
_cell.angle_beta   90.00
_cell.angle_gamma   90.00
#
_symmetry.space_group_name_H-M   'P 1'
#
loop_
_entity.id
_entity.type
_entity.pdbx_description
1 polymer ?
#
loop_
_entity_poly.entity_id
_entity_poly.type
_entity_poly.pdbx_seq_one_letter_code
_entity_poly.pdbx_strand_id
1 'polypeptide(L)'
;MQIGYKPPKTFKALSEEDVAILNCHFPQSHSEHVNFKENLPGRLAVITSFFNPMRYRRLHDNYMRFKEELLKHNADLWTIELAFGKEPFALPENPKTLRIRTHDIIWQKEPALNILINSLPSHYDKIAWADADLIFENYKWQVETSQILEELPVVQCFEFVERCRIDESIENKKISVAKAIKNNSPTAQDFRFSHAGCAWAARRTLLKAHNLYCGHILGGNDALWTIACFGWKIWYHLRLFNKTTLEHYLKWADGLFRSVNGKVGLIEGNIRHLWHGNIKDRQYIERYGYLIDNNFNPNKDVYLGDNGLLHWTGNNIQLISAAKDYFSRRKDDG
;
A
#
# COMPACT_ATOMS: atom_id res chain seq x y z
N MET A 1 9.41 -27.48 -16.18
CA MET A 1 10.75 -27.07 -15.68
C MET A 1 10.52 -25.88 -14.76
N GLN A 2 10.58 -26.08 -13.43
CA GLN A 2 10.39 -25.00 -12.45
C GLN A 2 11.64 -24.12 -12.42
N ILE A 3 11.57 -22.95 -13.05
CA ILE A 3 12.58 -21.91 -12.87
C ILE A 3 12.18 -21.15 -11.60
N GLY A 4 12.53 -21.72 -10.44
CA GLY A 4 12.46 -21.01 -9.17
C GLY A 4 13.54 -19.94 -9.18
N TYR A 5 13.13 -18.68 -9.31
CA TYR A 5 14.01 -17.53 -9.14
C TYR A 5 14.69 -17.64 -7.76
N LYS A 6 16.02 -17.80 -7.74
CA LYS A 6 16.81 -17.70 -6.51
C LYS A 6 17.14 -16.23 -6.33
N PRO A 7 16.71 -15.57 -5.23
CA PRO A 7 17.12 -14.20 -4.97
C PRO A 7 18.67 -14.13 -4.98
N PRO A 8 19.26 -13.05 -5.49
CA PRO A 8 20.71 -12.92 -5.54
C PRO A 8 21.29 -13.12 -4.13
N LYS A 9 22.31 -14.00 -4.04
CA LYS A 9 22.97 -14.39 -2.78
C LYS A 9 23.61 -13.20 -2.05
N THR A 10 23.80 -12.08 -2.74
CA THR A 10 24.33 -10.83 -2.22
C THR A 10 23.64 -9.65 -2.90
N PHE A 11 23.15 -8.70 -2.11
CA PHE A 11 22.69 -7.42 -2.63
C PHE A 11 23.89 -6.69 -3.23
N LYS A 12 23.77 -6.18 -4.46
CA LYS A 12 24.81 -5.33 -5.05
C LYS A 12 25.05 -4.15 -4.11
N ALA A 13 26.32 -3.81 -3.87
CA ALA A 13 26.66 -2.57 -3.17
C ALA A 13 26.08 -1.39 -3.98
N LEU A 14 25.54 -0.35 -3.29
CA LEU A 14 25.15 0.87 -3.99
C LEU A 14 26.40 1.48 -4.63
N SER A 15 26.25 2.01 -5.83
CA SER A 15 27.28 2.86 -6.41
C SER A 15 27.36 4.18 -5.62
N GLU A 16 28.48 4.89 -5.73
CA GLU A 16 28.61 6.25 -5.17
C GLU A 16 27.52 7.19 -5.71
N GLU A 17 27.10 6.96 -6.96
CA GLU A 17 26.03 7.72 -7.62
C GLU A 17 24.66 7.48 -6.98
N ASP A 18 24.32 6.24 -6.62
CA ASP A 18 23.06 5.94 -5.92
C ASP A 18 22.99 6.60 -4.54
N VAL A 19 24.13 6.63 -3.82
CA VAL A 19 24.25 7.31 -2.52
C VAL A 19 24.08 8.82 -2.69
N ALA A 20 24.66 9.41 -3.74
CA ALA A 20 24.50 10.83 -4.05
C ALA A 20 23.03 11.19 -4.35
N ILE A 21 22.32 10.37 -5.14
CA ILE A 21 20.90 10.56 -5.46
C ILE A 21 20.04 10.55 -4.17
N LEU A 22 20.26 9.59 -3.27
CA LEU A 22 19.55 9.50 -2.00
C LEU A 22 19.83 10.69 -1.08
N ASN A 23 21.07 11.19 -1.07
CA ASN A 23 21.45 12.34 -0.27
C ASN A 23 20.85 13.66 -0.77
N CYS A 24 20.59 13.78 -2.08
CA CYS A 24 19.93 14.94 -2.66
C CYS A 24 18.43 15.02 -2.29
N HIS A 25 17.72 13.89 -2.23
CA HIS A 25 16.27 13.86 -2.04
C HIS A 25 15.83 13.77 -0.57
N PHE A 26 16.69 13.25 0.31
CA PHE A 26 16.43 13.21 1.76
C PHE A 26 17.55 13.93 2.51
N PRO A 27 17.54 15.29 2.53
CA PRO A 27 18.45 16.05 3.37
C PRO A 27 18.25 15.72 4.84
N GLN A 28 19.29 15.88 5.67
CA GLN A 28 19.14 15.77 7.12
C GLN A 28 18.04 16.76 7.58
N SER A 29 17.11 16.28 8.41
CA SER A 29 15.93 17.03 8.84
C SER A 29 16.28 18.45 9.26
N HIS A 30 15.72 19.46 8.59
CA HIS A 30 15.72 20.82 9.11
C HIS A 30 14.73 20.88 10.29
N SER A 31 15.26 21.26 11.46
CA SER A 31 14.55 21.36 12.73
C SER A 31 13.66 22.61 12.78
N GLU A 32 12.81 22.82 11.78
CA GLU A 32 11.76 23.82 11.89
C GLU A 32 10.56 23.19 12.61
N HIS A 33 10.07 23.85 13.65
CA HIS A 33 8.86 23.46 14.36
C HIS A 33 7.65 23.64 13.44
N VAL A 34 7.38 22.65 12.59
CA VAL A 34 6.15 22.61 11.79
C VAL A 34 4.98 22.31 12.73
N ASN A 35 4.06 23.26 12.87
CA ASN A 35 2.80 23.05 13.58
C ASN A 35 1.86 22.25 12.67
N PHE A 36 1.54 21.02 13.08
CA PHE A 36 0.63 20.16 12.33
C PHE A 36 -0.82 20.32 12.75
N LYS A 37 -1.14 21.07 13.80
CA LYS A 37 -2.52 21.15 14.28
C LYS A 37 -3.44 21.77 13.23
N GLU A 38 -4.52 21.07 12.90
CA GLU A 38 -5.49 21.45 11.87
C GLU A 38 -6.90 21.11 12.35
N ASN A 39 -7.84 22.05 12.21
CA ASN A 39 -9.25 21.79 12.47
C ASN A 39 -9.85 21.03 11.28
N LEU A 40 -10.24 19.78 11.51
CA LEU A 40 -10.81 18.89 10.50
C LEU A 40 -12.27 18.54 10.88
N PRO A 41 -13.25 19.43 10.63
CA PRO A 41 -14.64 19.22 11.05
C PRO A 41 -15.42 18.18 10.22
N GLY A 42 -14.86 17.72 9.11
CA GLY A 42 -15.45 16.73 8.24
C GLY A 42 -15.36 15.30 8.80
N ARG A 43 -15.93 14.37 8.05
CA ARG A 43 -15.98 12.95 8.42
C ARG A 43 -14.75 12.19 7.92
N LEU A 44 -14.45 11.08 8.60
CA LEU A 44 -13.54 10.06 8.10
C LEU A 44 -14.26 9.14 7.10
N ALA A 45 -13.74 9.03 5.88
CA ALA A 45 -14.09 7.96 4.96
C ALA A 45 -13.12 6.79 5.16
N VAL A 46 -13.62 5.55 5.08
CA VAL A 46 -12.78 4.35 4.96
C VAL A 46 -12.84 3.89 3.52
N ILE A 47 -11.70 3.77 2.85
CA ILE A 47 -11.61 3.34 1.45
C ILE A 47 -10.88 2.01 1.32
N THR A 48 -11.29 1.20 0.35
CA THR A 48 -10.57 -0.02 -0.03
C THR A 48 -10.67 -0.26 -1.53
N SER A 49 -9.80 -1.11 -2.05
CA SER A 49 -9.84 -1.58 -3.44
C SER A 49 -10.08 -3.08 -3.47
N PHE A 50 -10.93 -3.55 -4.38
CA PHE A 50 -11.11 -4.96 -4.67
C PHE A 50 -10.81 -5.23 -6.14
N PHE A 51 -9.80 -6.07 -6.40
CA PHE A 51 -9.50 -6.56 -7.73
C PHE A 51 -8.96 -7.98 -7.65
N ASN A 52 -9.46 -8.87 -8.50
CA ASN A 52 -9.18 -10.29 -8.41
C ASN A 52 -9.02 -10.89 -9.82
N PRO A 53 -7.92 -10.57 -10.52
CA PRO A 53 -7.75 -10.97 -11.92
C PRO A 53 -7.70 -12.50 -12.10
N MET A 54 -7.34 -13.24 -11.05
CA MET A 54 -7.24 -14.71 -11.05
C MET A 54 -8.44 -15.41 -10.41
N ARG A 55 -9.47 -14.66 -10.00
CA ARG A 55 -10.74 -15.17 -9.46
C ARG A 55 -10.60 -16.07 -8.22
N TYR A 56 -9.60 -15.80 -7.37
CA TYR A 56 -9.43 -16.52 -6.11
C TYR A 56 -10.64 -16.30 -5.20
N ARG A 57 -11.27 -17.40 -4.76
CA ARG A 57 -12.48 -17.34 -3.95
C ARG A 57 -12.23 -16.65 -2.60
N ARG A 58 -11.06 -16.90 -2.02
CA ARG A 58 -10.66 -16.40 -0.71
C ARG A 58 -10.59 -14.88 -0.63
N LEU A 59 -10.16 -14.21 -1.70
CA LEU A 59 -10.12 -12.75 -1.74
C LEU A 59 -11.54 -12.15 -1.65
N HIS A 60 -12.50 -12.76 -2.36
CA HIS A 60 -13.90 -12.36 -2.28
C HIS A 60 -14.47 -12.59 -0.87
N ASP A 61 -14.26 -13.78 -0.30
CA ASP A 61 -14.79 -14.11 1.03
C ASP A 61 -14.19 -13.22 2.13
N ASN A 62 -12.89 -12.91 2.04
CA ASN A 62 -12.23 -11.97 2.96
C ASN A 62 -12.81 -10.55 2.82
N TYR A 63 -13.03 -10.06 1.59
CA TYR A 63 -13.67 -8.75 1.38
C TYR A 63 -15.05 -8.68 2.03
N MET A 64 -15.87 -9.73 1.86
CA MET A 64 -17.22 -9.73 2.43
C MET A 64 -17.18 -9.68 3.96
N ARG A 65 -16.25 -10.42 4.60
CA ARG A 65 -16.02 -10.37 6.05
C ARG A 65 -15.52 -8.99 6.51
N PHE A 66 -14.50 -8.46 5.84
CA PHE A 66 -13.96 -7.13 6.11
C PHE A 66 -15.05 -6.06 6.05
N LYS A 67 -15.87 -6.09 4.99
CA LYS A 67 -17.00 -5.17 4.81
C LYS A 67 -18.01 -5.30 5.94
N GLU A 68 -18.42 -6.53 6.27
CA GLU A 68 -19.41 -6.77 7.32
C GLU A 68 -18.92 -6.23 8.68
N GLU A 69 -17.68 -6.53 9.07
CA GLU A 69 -17.10 -6.06 10.32
C GLU A 69 -16.97 -4.53 10.37
N LEU A 70 -16.53 -3.90 9.27
CA LEU A 70 -16.49 -2.44 9.20
C LEU A 70 -17.88 -1.80 9.34
N LEU A 71 -18.92 -2.38 8.75
CA LEU A 71 -20.28 -1.87 8.89
C LEU A 71 -20.80 -2.03 10.32
N LYS A 72 -20.46 -3.11 11.04
CA LYS A 72 -20.75 -3.25 12.49
C LYS A 72 -20.10 -2.14 13.32
N HIS A 73 -18.94 -1.64 12.88
CA HIS A 73 -18.23 -0.52 13.51
C HIS A 73 -18.73 0.85 13.03
N ASN A 74 -19.84 0.91 12.27
CA ASN A 74 -20.37 2.12 11.64
C ASN A 74 -19.37 2.84 10.70
N ALA A 75 -18.46 2.10 10.08
CA ALA A 75 -17.53 2.63 9.10
C ALA A 75 -18.28 3.21 7.88
N ASP A 76 -17.83 4.39 7.43
CA ASP A 76 -18.24 4.91 6.14
C ASP A 76 -17.36 4.33 5.02
N LEU A 77 -17.66 3.07 4.65
CA LEU A 77 -16.86 2.32 3.69
C LEU A 77 -17.20 2.67 2.24
N TRP A 78 -16.17 3.06 1.50
CA TRP A 78 -16.16 3.17 0.04
C TRP A 78 -15.25 2.10 -0.55
N THR A 79 -15.71 1.44 -1.59
CA THR A 79 -14.95 0.43 -2.31
C THR A 79 -14.76 0.86 -3.76
N ILE A 80 -13.59 0.62 -4.31
CA ILE A 80 -13.39 0.63 -5.76
C ILE A 80 -13.14 -0.80 -6.23
N GLU A 81 -14.02 -1.27 -7.11
CA GLU A 81 -13.99 -2.61 -7.67
C GLU A 81 -13.47 -2.58 -9.09
N LEU A 82 -12.48 -3.41 -9.39
CA LEU A 82 -11.96 -3.59 -10.75
C LEU A 82 -12.36 -4.95 -11.32
N ALA A 83 -13.01 -4.93 -12.47
CA ALA A 83 -13.27 -6.11 -13.29
C ALA A 83 -12.32 -6.17 -14.49
N PHE A 84 -11.92 -7.38 -14.88
CA PHE A 84 -10.94 -7.60 -15.95
C PHE A 84 -11.58 -8.14 -17.22
N GLY A 85 -11.31 -7.52 -18.36
CA GLY A 85 -11.82 -7.97 -19.65
C GLY A 85 -13.35 -8.01 -19.70
N LYS A 86 -13.93 -9.17 -20.02
CA LYS A 86 -15.39 -9.38 -20.08
C LYS A 86 -15.96 -9.95 -18.78
N GLU A 87 -15.15 -10.17 -17.74
CA GLU A 87 -15.61 -10.77 -16.49
C GLU A 87 -16.65 -9.87 -15.79
N PRO A 88 -17.65 -10.44 -15.11
CA PRO A 88 -18.59 -9.65 -14.33
C PRO A 88 -17.87 -8.98 -13.14
N PHE A 89 -18.49 -7.93 -12.62
CA PHE A 89 -18.16 -7.44 -11.28
C PHE A 89 -18.52 -8.53 -10.25
N ALA A 90 -17.61 -8.80 -9.33
CA ALA A 90 -17.72 -9.86 -8.32
C ALA A 90 -18.51 -9.40 -7.08
N LEU A 91 -18.46 -8.13 -6.74
CA LEU A 91 -19.13 -7.58 -5.57
C LEU A 91 -20.58 -7.21 -5.89
N PRO A 92 -21.50 -7.24 -4.90
CA PRO A 92 -22.86 -6.71 -5.07
C PRO A 92 -22.86 -5.20 -5.38
N GLU A 93 -23.90 -4.75 -6.09
CA GLU A 93 -24.05 -3.32 -6.39
C GLU A 93 -24.29 -2.50 -5.12
N ASN A 94 -23.64 -1.35 -5.02
CA ASN A 94 -23.74 -0.47 -3.87
C ASN A 94 -23.39 0.97 -4.28
N PRO A 95 -24.11 2.00 -3.79
CA PRO A 95 -23.81 3.40 -4.12
C PRO A 95 -22.41 3.87 -3.73
N LYS A 96 -21.78 3.22 -2.73
CA LYS A 96 -20.41 3.48 -2.30
C LYS A 96 -19.40 2.49 -2.88
N THR A 97 -19.79 1.72 -3.90
CA THR A 97 -18.89 0.86 -4.67
C THR A 97 -18.74 1.43 -6.08
N LEU A 98 -17.61 2.09 -6.34
CA LEU A 98 -17.24 2.53 -7.68
C LEU A 98 -16.72 1.33 -8.47
N ARG A 99 -17.20 1.15 -9.70
CA ARG A 99 -16.87 0.01 -10.55
C ARG A 99 -16.15 0.45 -11.81
N ILE A 100 -14.95 -0.05 -12.03
CA ILE A 100 -14.14 0.26 -13.22
C ILE A 100 -13.69 -1.04 -13.89
N ARG A 101 -13.56 -0.99 -15.21
CA ARG A 101 -13.12 -2.13 -16.01
C ARG A 101 -11.76 -1.84 -16.64
N THR A 102 -10.87 -2.83 -16.65
CA THR A 102 -9.57 -2.76 -17.33
C THR A 102 -9.24 -4.09 -18.00
N HIS A 103 -8.31 -4.09 -18.94
CA HIS A 103 -7.74 -5.31 -19.52
C HIS A 103 -6.33 -5.61 -18.98
N ASP A 104 -5.73 -4.65 -18.29
CA ASP A 104 -4.33 -4.71 -17.89
C ASP A 104 -4.18 -5.31 -16.49
N ILE A 105 -3.60 -6.50 -16.47
CA ILE A 105 -3.21 -7.19 -15.24
C ILE A 105 -1.94 -6.52 -14.72
N ILE A 106 -2.15 -5.53 -13.86
CA ILE A 106 -1.17 -4.73 -13.13
C ILE A 106 -1.63 -4.69 -11.66
N TRP A 107 -0.72 -4.45 -10.71
CA TRP A 107 -1.13 -4.10 -9.35
C TRP A 107 -1.81 -2.73 -9.33
N GLN A 108 -3.13 -2.71 -9.17
CA GLN A 108 -3.96 -1.50 -9.33
C GLN A 108 -4.41 -0.86 -8.02
N LYS A 109 -3.97 -1.35 -6.85
CA LYS A 109 -4.44 -0.86 -5.52
C LYS A 109 -4.31 0.66 -5.43
N GLU A 110 -3.11 1.20 -5.58
CA GLU A 110 -2.86 2.64 -5.37
C GLU A 110 -3.52 3.53 -6.44
N PRO A 111 -3.43 3.24 -7.76
CA PRO A 111 -4.21 3.96 -8.78
C PRO A 111 -5.71 3.98 -8.48
N ALA A 112 -6.28 2.83 -8.12
CA ALA A 112 -7.70 2.72 -7.82
C ALA A 112 -8.09 3.52 -6.56
N LEU A 113 -7.30 3.43 -5.50
CA LEU A 113 -7.52 4.22 -4.28
C LEU A 113 -7.41 5.73 -4.55
N ASN A 114 -6.51 6.17 -5.44
CA ASN A 114 -6.40 7.57 -5.84
C ASN A 114 -7.67 8.09 -6.51
N ILE A 115 -8.38 7.26 -7.28
CA ILE A 115 -9.67 7.63 -7.86
C ILE A 115 -10.68 7.93 -6.74
N LEU A 116 -10.76 7.09 -5.69
CA LEU A 116 -11.63 7.36 -4.54
C LEU A 116 -11.20 8.62 -3.78
N ILE A 117 -9.91 8.77 -3.45
CA ILE A 117 -9.37 9.94 -2.75
C ILE A 117 -9.82 11.25 -3.41
N ASN A 118 -9.78 11.29 -4.75
CA ASN A 118 -10.11 12.47 -5.53
C ASN A 118 -11.62 12.64 -5.77
N SER A 119 -12.43 11.58 -5.73
CA SER A 119 -13.87 11.62 -6.04
C SER A 119 -14.80 11.66 -4.82
N LEU A 120 -14.30 11.40 -3.60
CA LEU A 120 -15.11 11.42 -2.39
C LEU A 120 -15.87 12.77 -2.21
N PRO A 121 -17.08 12.78 -1.63
CA PRO A 121 -17.79 14.02 -1.28
C PRO A 121 -16.95 14.98 -0.43
N SER A 122 -17.12 16.29 -0.59
CA SER A 122 -16.30 17.32 0.08
C SER A 122 -16.41 17.34 1.60
N HIS A 123 -17.46 16.74 2.19
CA HIS A 123 -17.63 16.62 3.63
C HIS A 123 -16.70 15.58 4.28
N TYR A 124 -15.96 14.80 3.48
CA TYR A 124 -14.83 14.01 3.97
C TYR A 124 -13.54 14.82 3.84
N ASP A 125 -12.88 15.05 4.97
CA ASP A 125 -11.59 15.73 5.08
C ASP A 125 -10.49 14.81 5.63
N LYS A 126 -10.87 13.59 6.03
CA LYS A 126 -10.00 12.53 6.53
C LYS A 126 -10.30 11.24 5.77
N ILE A 127 -9.26 10.48 5.44
CA ILE A 127 -9.41 9.23 4.70
C ILE A 127 -8.52 8.16 5.35
N ALA A 128 -9.11 7.04 5.72
CA ALA A 128 -8.41 5.80 6.02
C ALA A 128 -8.47 4.87 4.81
N TRP A 129 -7.35 4.24 4.43
CA TRP A 129 -7.36 3.14 3.47
C TRP A 129 -6.88 1.86 4.14
N ALA A 130 -7.54 0.75 3.81
CA ALA A 130 -7.28 -0.54 4.43
C ALA A 130 -7.31 -1.67 3.39
N ASP A 131 -6.45 -2.67 3.60
CA ASP A 131 -6.53 -3.94 2.89
C ASP A 131 -7.86 -4.63 3.18
N ALA A 132 -8.44 -5.28 2.16
CA ALA A 132 -9.77 -5.90 2.21
C ALA A 132 -9.80 -7.27 2.94
N ASP A 133 -8.77 -7.56 3.74
CA ASP A 133 -8.56 -8.82 4.46
C ASP A 133 -8.28 -8.58 5.95
N LEU A 134 -8.69 -7.42 6.47
CA LEU A 134 -8.44 -7.03 7.85
C LEU A 134 -9.69 -7.13 8.71
N ILE A 135 -9.49 -7.40 10.00
CA ILE A 135 -10.51 -7.27 11.05
C ILE A 135 -9.92 -6.39 12.13
N PHE A 136 -10.60 -5.29 12.47
CA PHE A 136 -10.18 -4.38 13.53
C PHE A 136 -10.79 -4.84 14.85
N GLU A 137 -9.98 -5.06 15.88
CA GLU A 137 -10.50 -5.46 17.19
C GLU A 137 -10.91 -4.24 18.03
N ASN A 138 -10.26 -3.09 17.81
CA ASN A 138 -10.62 -1.84 18.46
C ASN A 138 -11.82 -1.18 17.76
N TYR A 139 -13.01 -1.22 18.36
CA TYR A 139 -14.22 -0.59 17.82
C TYR A 139 -14.15 0.95 17.71
N LYS A 140 -13.24 1.60 18.44
CA LYS A 140 -13.09 3.06 18.46
C LYS A 140 -12.04 3.57 17.47
N TRP A 141 -11.39 2.69 16.71
CA TRP A 141 -10.26 3.03 15.85
C TRP A 141 -10.53 4.22 14.92
N GLN A 142 -11.76 4.38 14.41
CA GLN A 142 -12.14 5.47 13.51
C GLN A 142 -12.22 6.83 14.18
N VAL A 143 -12.82 6.87 15.39
CA VAL A 143 -12.95 8.10 16.18
C VAL A 143 -11.57 8.53 16.64
N GLU A 144 -10.77 7.59 17.15
CA GLU A 144 -9.38 7.83 17.56
C GLU A 144 -8.51 8.29 16.37
N THR A 145 -8.65 7.66 15.20
CA THR A 145 -7.98 8.08 13.97
C THR A 145 -8.36 9.50 13.60
N SER A 146 -9.65 9.83 13.68
CA SER A 146 -10.13 11.17 13.35
C SER A 146 -9.52 12.23 14.26
N GLN A 147 -9.45 11.96 15.57
CA GLN A 147 -8.86 12.85 16.56
C GLN A 147 -7.34 13.02 16.36
N ILE A 148 -6.61 11.93 16.12
CA ILE A 148 -5.16 12.01 15.91
C ILE A 148 -4.86 12.79 14.62
N LEU A 149 -5.69 12.68 13.58
CA LEU A 149 -5.49 13.40 12.33
C LEU A 149 -5.61 14.93 12.47
N GLU A 150 -6.26 15.45 13.51
CA GLU A 150 -6.25 16.88 13.82
C GLU A 150 -4.87 17.35 14.33
N GLU A 151 -4.07 16.45 14.92
CA GLU A 151 -2.76 16.77 15.49
C GLU A 151 -1.59 16.31 14.59
N LEU A 152 -1.77 15.25 13.80
CA LEU A 152 -0.74 14.66 12.93
C LEU A 152 -1.27 14.43 11.50
N PRO A 153 -0.42 14.54 10.47
CA PRO A 153 -0.86 14.46 9.08
C PRO A 153 -1.22 13.04 8.61
N VAL A 154 -0.64 12.02 9.25
CA VAL A 154 -0.74 10.60 8.88
C VAL A 154 -0.83 9.75 10.14
N VAL A 155 -1.57 8.64 10.08
CA VAL A 155 -1.75 7.68 11.17
C VAL A 155 -1.64 6.25 10.63
N GLN A 156 -0.94 5.37 11.35
CA GLN A 156 -1.05 3.93 11.14
C GLN A 156 -2.12 3.37 12.07
N CYS A 157 -3.14 2.72 11.50
CA CYS A 157 -4.43 2.47 12.17
C CYS A 157 -4.44 1.22 13.08
N PHE A 158 -3.28 0.78 13.56
CA PHE A 158 -3.14 -0.38 14.44
C PHE A 158 -1.78 -0.39 15.13
N GLU A 159 -1.68 -1.10 16.26
CA GLU A 159 -0.41 -1.29 16.96
C GLU A 159 0.18 -2.68 16.74
N PHE A 160 -0.67 -3.72 16.65
CA PHE A 160 -0.27 -5.08 16.34
C PHE A 160 -1.09 -5.64 15.18
N VAL A 161 -0.44 -6.43 14.32
CA VAL A 161 -1.11 -7.26 13.34
C VAL A 161 -0.90 -8.72 13.69
N GLU A 162 -2.01 -9.47 13.77
CA GLU A 162 -2.04 -10.90 13.97
C GLU A 162 -2.37 -11.57 12.65
N ARG A 163 -1.38 -12.19 12.03
CA ARG A 163 -1.59 -12.94 10.78
C ARG A 163 -2.26 -14.25 11.11
N CYS A 164 -3.41 -14.49 10.51
CA CYS A 164 -4.14 -15.74 10.69
C CYS A 164 -3.68 -16.83 9.72
N ARG A 165 -3.83 -18.09 10.16
CA ARG A 165 -3.81 -19.30 9.34
C ARG A 165 -5.19 -19.51 8.69
N ILE A 166 -5.28 -20.51 7.81
CA ILE A 166 -6.54 -20.88 7.15
C ILE A 166 -7.63 -21.32 8.14
N ASP A 167 -7.26 -21.93 9.26
CA ASP A 167 -8.15 -22.33 10.36
C ASP A 167 -8.42 -21.19 11.36
N GLU A 168 -8.03 -19.97 10.98
CA GLU A 168 -8.13 -18.73 11.76
C GLU A 168 -7.24 -18.63 13.00
N SER A 169 -6.46 -19.66 13.33
CA SER A 169 -5.47 -19.56 14.41
C SER A 169 -4.37 -18.54 14.06
N ILE A 170 -3.72 -17.98 15.08
CA ILE A 170 -2.67 -16.96 14.88
C ILE A 170 -1.38 -17.67 14.45
N GLU A 171 -0.86 -17.30 13.28
CA GLU A 171 0.45 -17.75 12.79
C GLU A 171 1.59 -16.94 13.39
N ASN A 172 1.44 -15.61 13.38
CA ASN A 172 2.42 -14.70 13.95
C ASN A 172 1.77 -13.37 14.34
N LYS A 173 2.47 -12.63 15.20
CA LYS A 173 2.11 -11.28 15.63
C LYS A 173 3.29 -10.35 15.37
N LYS A 174 3.04 -9.18 14.78
CA LYS A 174 4.04 -8.13 14.54
C LYS A 174 3.54 -6.78 15.05
N ILE A 175 4.46 -5.92 15.45
CA ILE A 175 4.14 -4.52 15.76
C ILE A 175 4.04 -3.71 14.47
N SER A 176 3.22 -2.66 14.47
CA SER A 176 3.20 -1.65 13.44
C SER A 176 4.50 -0.84 13.44
N VAL A 177 4.84 -0.23 12.31
CA VAL A 177 6.02 0.65 12.21
C VAL A 177 5.89 1.86 13.13
N ALA A 178 4.69 2.46 13.20
CA ALA A 178 4.43 3.58 14.09
C ALA A 178 4.66 3.21 15.57
N LYS A 179 4.24 2.00 16.00
CA LYS A 179 4.54 1.49 17.35
C LYS A 179 6.03 1.25 17.56
N ALA A 180 6.71 0.65 16.58
CA ALA A 180 8.15 0.41 16.66
C ALA A 180 8.94 1.71 16.84
N ILE A 181 8.54 2.78 16.15
CA ILE A 181 9.14 4.11 16.30
C ILE A 181 8.80 4.75 17.64
N LYS A 182 7.54 4.70 18.08
CA LYS A 182 7.12 5.19 19.41
C LYS A 182 7.94 4.53 20.53
N ASN A 183 8.33 3.27 20.35
CA ASN A 183 9.14 2.50 21.30
C ASN A 183 10.66 2.70 21.13
N ASN A 184 11.13 3.55 20.21
CA ASN A 184 12.54 3.69 19.85
C ASN A 184 13.22 2.34 19.49
N SER A 185 12.48 1.45 18.81
CA SER A 185 13.00 0.14 18.45
C SER A 185 14.15 0.24 17.45
N PRO A 186 15.30 -0.43 17.67
CA PRO A 186 16.40 -0.45 16.72
C PRO A 186 16.04 -1.16 15.40
N THR A 187 14.95 -1.92 15.39
CA THR A 187 14.46 -2.66 14.21
C THR A 187 13.23 -2.01 13.57
N ALA A 188 12.88 -0.77 13.92
CA ALA A 188 11.70 -0.11 13.37
C ALA A 188 11.69 -0.04 11.83
N GLN A 189 12.88 0.09 11.24
CA GLN A 189 13.14 0.13 9.80
C GLN A 189 13.23 -1.25 9.14
N ASP A 190 13.16 -2.33 9.91
CA ASP A 190 13.24 -3.70 9.42
C ASP A 190 11.86 -4.36 9.41
N PHE A 191 11.25 -4.42 8.23
CA PHE A 191 9.90 -4.97 8.04
C PHE A 191 9.80 -6.49 8.25
N ARG A 192 10.92 -7.16 8.57
CA ARG A 192 10.87 -8.51 9.14
C ARG A 192 10.31 -8.50 10.56
N PHE A 193 10.51 -7.41 11.31
CA PHE A 193 10.11 -7.27 12.71
C PHE A 193 8.94 -6.28 12.91
N SER A 194 8.83 -5.25 12.07
CA SER A 194 7.69 -4.31 12.06
C SER A 194 6.82 -4.51 10.81
N HIS A 195 5.57 -4.02 10.83
CA HIS A 195 4.64 -4.13 9.69
C HIS A 195 4.33 -2.76 9.08
N ALA A 196 4.66 -2.59 7.80
CA ALA A 196 4.45 -1.36 7.03
C ALA A 196 3.06 -1.25 6.37
N GLY A 197 2.38 -2.38 6.13
CA GLY A 197 1.10 -2.45 5.40
C GLY A 197 -0.15 -2.44 6.27
N CYS A 198 -1.22 -3.05 5.75
CA CYS A 198 -2.55 -3.18 6.33
C CYS A 198 -3.41 -1.92 6.24
N ALA A 199 -3.31 -1.01 7.21
CA ALA A 199 -4.23 0.12 7.31
C ALA A 199 -3.54 1.39 7.76
N TRP A 200 -3.85 2.46 7.04
CA TRP A 200 -3.32 3.80 7.25
C TRP A 200 -4.43 4.83 7.08
N ALA A 201 -4.23 6.02 7.62
CA ALA A 201 -5.09 7.15 7.39
C ALA A 201 -4.28 8.43 7.26
N ALA A 202 -4.84 9.39 6.54
CA ALA A 202 -4.22 10.68 6.34
C ALA A 202 -5.29 11.75 6.14
N ARG A 203 -4.87 13.01 6.28
CA ARG A 203 -5.67 14.16 5.86
C ARG A 203 -5.94 14.05 4.37
N ARG A 204 -7.17 14.35 3.97
CA ARG A 204 -7.54 14.33 2.56
C ARG A 204 -6.76 15.35 1.74
N THR A 205 -6.46 16.51 2.33
CA THR A 205 -5.64 17.55 1.70
C THR A 205 -4.24 17.03 1.34
N LEU A 206 -3.60 16.31 2.26
CA LEU A 206 -2.32 15.63 2.01
C LEU A 206 -2.43 14.60 0.88
N LEU A 207 -3.44 13.73 0.93
CA LEU A 207 -3.64 12.70 -0.08
C LEU A 207 -3.96 13.28 -1.46
N LYS A 208 -4.74 14.37 -1.55
CA LYS A 208 -5.00 15.05 -2.83
C LYS A 208 -3.77 15.76 -3.39
N ALA A 209 -2.89 16.27 -2.53
CA ALA A 209 -1.67 16.94 -2.96
C ALA A 209 -0.64 15.97 -3.55
N HIS A 210 -0.50 14.77 -2.98
CA HIS A 210 0.58 13.84 -3.33
C HIS A 210 0.11 12.57 -4.05
N ASN A 211 -1.15 12.18 -3.87
CA ASN A 211 -1.67 10.85 -4.19
C ASN A 211 -0.83 9.70 -3.56
N LEU A 212 -1.33 8.48 -3.67
CA LEU A 212 -0.54 7.27 -3.42
C LEU A 212 0.35 6.96 -4.62
N TYR A 213 1.57 6.49 -4.37
CA TYR A 213 2.54 6.17 -5.42
C TYR A 213 2.05 5.03 -6.32
N CYS A 214 2.03 5.25 -7.64
CA CYS A 214 1.53 4.28 -8.61
C CYS A 214 2.64 3.50 -9.34
N GLY A 215 3.92 3.85 -9.15
CA GLY A 215 4.99 3.28 -9.98
C GLY A 215 5.36 1.82 -9.67
N HIS A 216 4.80 1.21 -8.63
CA HIS A 216 5.13 -0.17 -8.22
C HIS A 216 4.11 -1.20 -8.71
N ILE A 217 4.28 -1.61 -9.97
CA ILE A 217 3.31 -2.39 -10.75
C ILE A 217 3.06 -3.84 -10.29
N LEU A 218 3.81 -4.36 -9.31
CA LEU A 218 3.66 -5.70 -8.71
C LEU A 218 3.38 -5.65 -7.19
N GLY A 219 3.05 -4.46 -6.66
CA GLY A 219 2.70 -4.22 -5.26
C GLY A 219 3.89 -4.08 -4.31
N GLY A 220 3.61 -3.76 -3.05
CA GLY A 220 4.64 -3.41 -2.05
C GLY A 220 4.73 -1.92 -1.73
N ASN A 221 3.75 -1.15 -2.20
CA ASN A 221 3.67 0.29 -1.99
C ASN A 221 3.51 0.71 -0.54
N ASP A 222 3.01 -0.13 0.37
CA ASP A 222 2.94 0.26 1.79
C ASP A 222 4.34 0.43 2.42
N ALA A 223 5.31 -0.36 1.96
CA ALA A 223 6.71 -0.19 2.35
C ALA A 223 7.28 1.15 1.83
N LEU A 224 6.96 1.50 0.59
CA LEU A 224 7.37 2.76 -0.03
C LEU A 224 6.69 3.98 0.61
N TRP A 225 5.38 3.88 0.91
CA TRP A 225 4.64 4.87 1.69
C TRP A 225 5.31 5.13 3.04
N THR A 226 5.63 4.06 3.76
CA THR A 226 6.31 4.14 5.06
C THR A 226 7.68 4.82 4.93
N ILE A 227 8.48 4.39 3.95
CA ILE A 227 9.81 4.96 3.69
C ILE A 227 9.72 6.46 3.42
N ALA A 228 8.78 6.90 2.57
CA ALA A 228 8.57 8.30 2.24
C ALA A 228 8.09 9.12 3.45
N CYS A 229 7.13 8.63 4.23
CA CYS A 229 6.63 9.31 5.43
C CYS A 229 7.74 9.69 6.41
N PHE A 230 8.73 8.81 6.60
CA PHE A 230 9.83 9.01 7.55
C PHE A 230 11.14 9.51 6.92
N GLY A 231 11.18 9.74 5.60
CA GLY A 231 12.40 10.17 4.91
C GLY A 231 13.53 9.15 5.02
N TRP A 232 13.15 7.87 5.10
CA TRP A 232 14.08 6.81 5.37
C TRP A 232 14.91 6.46 4.14
N LYS A 233 16.22 6.30 4.35
CA LYS A 233 17.12 5.74 3.35
C LYS A 233 17.19 4.22 3.54
N ILE A 234 16.05 3.54 3.70
CA ILE A 234 16.04 2.11 3.99
C ILE A 234 16.55 1.32 2.79
N TRP A 235 17.73 0.77 2.99
CA TRP A 235 18.60 0.21 1.99
C TRP A 235 18.13 -1.11 1.38
N TYR A 236 17.17 -1.85 1.95
CA TYR A 236 16.80 -3.16 1.40
C TYR A 236 15.80 -3.04 0.23
N HIS A 237 14.73 -2.27 0.40
CA HIS A 237 13.68 -2.15 -0.60
C HIS A 237 14.10 -1.28 -1.80
N LEU A 238 14.83 -0.19 -1.55
CA LEU A 238 15.24 0.74 -2.61
C LEU A 238 16.38 0.20 -3.49
N ARG A 239 17.24 -0.69 -2.97
CA ARG A 239 18.31 -1.35 -3.75
C ARG A 239 17.78 -2.30 -4.83
N LEU A 240 16.52 -2.72 -4.71
CA LEU A 240 15.89 -3.61 -5.68
C LEU A 240 15.30 -2.82 -6.87
N PHE A 241 15.44 -1.50 -6.88
CA PHE A 241 15.08 -0.66 -8.03
C PHE A 241 16.29 -0.43 -8.93
N ASN A 242 16.04 -0.42 -10.23
CA ASN A 242 16.97 0.21 -11.16
C ASN A 242 16.93 1.74 -11.01
N LYS A 243 17.92 2.42 -11.57
CA LYS A 243 18.09 3.88 -11.46
C LYS A 243 16.81 4.65 -11.81
N THR A 244 16.18 4.36 -12.95
CA THR A 244 14.98 5.09 -13.39
C THR A 244 13.78 4.87 -12.45
N THR A 245 13.61 3.65 -11.93
CA THR A 245 12.54 3.37 -10.96
C THR A 245 12.81 4.08 -9.63
N LEU A 246 14.07 4.11 -9.18
CA LEU A 246 14.47 4.81 -7.98
C LEU A 246 14.24 6.32 -8.10
N GLU A 247 14.68 6.95 -9.19
CA GLU A 247 14.48 8.38 -9.45
C GLU A 247 12.99 8.74 -9.53
N HIS A 248 12.19 7.92 -10.21
CA HIS A 248 10.74 8.11 -10.31
C HIS A 248 10.06 8.04 -8.93
N TYR A 249 10.46 7.09 -8.09
CA TYR A 249 9.97 6.98 -6.72
C TYR A 249 10.40 8.16 -5.85
N LEU A 250 11.69 8.53 -5.88
CA LEU A 250 12.24 9.60 -5.04
C LEU A 250 11.61 10.96 -5.35
N LYS A 251 11.29 11.22 -6.62
CA LYS A 251 10.56 12.43 -7.02
C LYS A 251 9.20 12.55 -6.33
N TRP A 252 8.48 11.44 -6.16
CA TRP A 252 7.21 11.41 -5.41
C TRP A 252 7.46 11.46 -3.89
N ALA A 253 8.41 10.68 -3.41
CA ALA A 253 8.67 10.52 -1.98
C ALA A 253 9.15 11.81 -1.29
N ASP A 254 9.93 12.65 -1.99
CA ASP A 254 10.42 13.93 -1.46
C ASP A 254 9.27 14.88 -1.11
N GLY A 255 8.27 15.02 -2.00
CA GLY A 255 7.10 15.86 -1.75
C GLY A 255 6.29 15.39 -0.54
N LEU A 256 6.04 14.07 -0.45
CA LEU A 256 5.33 13.49 0.68
C LEU A 256 6.12 13.66 1.98
N PHE A 257 7.42 13.38 1.96
CA PHE A 257 8.28 13.51 3.14
C PHE A 257 8.28 14.94 3.68
N ARG A 258 8.40 15.96 2.83
CA ARG A 258 8.35 17.37 3.28
C ARG A 258 7.02 17.71 3.97
N SER A 259 5.93 17.08 3.54
CA SER A 259 4.59 17.33 4.09
C SER A 259 4.30 16.51 5.35
N VAL A 260 4.94 15.35 5.53
CA VAL A 260 4.73 14.47 6.69
C VAL A 260 5.80 14.68 7.77
N ASN A 261 7.04 14.91 7.36
CA ASN A 261 8.22 15.15 8.20
C ASN A 261 8.37 14.14 9.36
N GLY A 262 8.15 12.86 9.07
CA GLY A 262 8.19 11.78 10.06
C GLY A 262 7.09 11.83 11.14
N LYS A 263 6.11 12.73 11.03
CA LYS A 263 5.00 12.87 11.98
C LYS A 263 3.90 11.88 11.64
N VAL A 264 4.02 10.69 12.23
CA VAL A 264 3.09 9.59 12.06
C VAL A 264 2.48 9.22 13.40
N GLY A 265 1.14 9.28 13.47
CA GLY A 265 0.35 8.82 14.60
C GLY A 265 0.16 7.31 14.64
N LEU A 266 -0.33 6.82 15.76
CA LEU A 266 -0.57 5.41 16.03
C LEU A 266 -1.94 5.24 16.68
N ILE A 267 -2.71 4.26 16.22
CA ILE A 267 -3.91 3.77 16.91
C ILE A 267 -3.55 2.53 17.73
N GLU A 268 -4.01 2.49 18.97
CA GLU A 268 -3.84 1.34 19.85
C GLU A 268 -4.85 0.23 19.51
N GLY A 269 -4.47 -1.03 19.74
CA GLY A 269 -5.28 -2.19 19.41
C GLY A 269 -4.75 -3.03 18.26
N ASN A 270 -5.26 -4.26 18.21
CA ASN A 270 -4.86 -5.26 17.22
C ASN A 270 -5.74 -5.17 15.97
N ILE A 271 -5.16 -5.59 14.86
CA ILE A 271 -5.87 -6.05 13.69
C ILE A 271 -5.55 -7.52 13.43
N ARG A 272 -6.53 -8.28 12.95
CA ARG A 272 -6.30 -9.61 12.38
C ARG A 272 -6.20 -9.49 10.87
N HIS A 273 -5.14 -10.04 10.29
CA HIS A 273 -4.96 -10.14 8.85
C HIS A 273 -5.36 -11.56 8.42
N LEU A 274 -6.54 -11.66 7.81
CA LEU A 274 -7.15 -12.90 7.37
C LEU A 274 -6.23 -13.65 6.40
N TRP A 275 -6.28 -14.97 6.45
CA TRP A 275 -5.48 -15.79 5.56
C TRP A 275 -5.97 -15.66 4.11
N HIS A 276 -5.04 -15.58 3.15
CA HIS A 276 -5.36 -15.54 1.73
C HIS A 276 -4.35 -16.28 0.86
N GLY A 277 -3.86 -17.44 1.31
CA GLY A 277 -2.78 -18.21 0.65
C GLY A 277 -1.45 -18.12 1.39
N ASN A 278 -0.50 -18.97 1.03
CA ASN A 278 0.76 -19.11 1.77
C ASN A 278 1.74 -17.97 1.49
N ILE A 279 2.49 -17.54 2.51
CA ILE A 279 3.49 -16.47 2.38
C ILE A 279 4.53 -16.77 1.28
N LYS A 280 4.96 -18.04 1.16
CA LYS A 280 5.95 -18.46 0.14
C LYS A 280 5.48 -18.19 -1.30
N ASP A 281 4.17 -18.22 -1.55
CA ASP A 281 3.59 -18.05 -2.87
C ASP A 281 3.37 -16.55 -3.21
N ARG A 282 3.43 -15.65 -2.21
CA ARG A 282 3.29 -14.20 -2.37
C ARG A 282 4.47 -13.51 -3.05
N GLN A 283 5.63 -14.18 -3.08
CA GLN A 283 6.81 -13.74 -3.82
C GLN A 283 7.24 -12.30 -3.48
N TYR A 284 7.17 -11.91 -2.20
CA TYR A 284 7.38 -10.52 -1.79
C TYR A 284 8.76 -9.98 -2.17
N ILE A 285 9.78 -10.85 -2.21
CA ILE A 285 11.15 -10.49 -2.60
C ILE A 285 11.37 -10.78 -4.09
N GLU A 286 10.91 -11.95 -4.54
CA GLU A 286 11.11 -12.46 -5.89
C GLU A 286 10.45 -11.57 -6.95
N ARG A 287 9.35 -10.89 -6.61
CA ARG A 287 8.67 -9.99 -7.55
C ARG A 287 9.51 -8.82 -8.03
N TYR A 288 10.46 -8.35 -7.21
CA TYR A 288 11.39 -7.30 -7.65
C TYR A 288 12.34 -7.83 -8.73
N GLY A 289 12.67 -9.12 -8.69
CA GLY A 289 13.42 -9.81 -9.73
C GLY A 289 12.77 -9.69 -11.10
N TYR A 290 11.45 -9.89 -11.19
CA TYR A 290 10.73 -9.71 -12.47
C TYR A 290 10.87 -8.29 -13.03
N LEU A 291 10.90 -7.26 -12.17
CA LEU A 291 11.07 -5.87 -12.62
C LEU A 291 12.51 -5.61 -13.10
N ILE A 292 13.50 -6.10 -12.37
CA ILE A 292 14.92 -5.95 -12.70
C ILE A 292 15.25 -6.70 -13.99
N ASP A 293 14.88 -7.97 -14.08
CA ASP A 293 15.22 -8.87 -15.19
C ASP A 293 14.59 -8.40 -16.51
N ASN A 294 13.44 -7.72 -16.45
CA ASN A 294 12.77 -7.14 -17.61
C ASN A 294 13.08 -5.65 -17.83
N ASN A 295 14.05 -5.08 -17.10
CA ASN A 295 14.45 -3.68 -17.18
C ASN A 295 13.28 -2.68 -17.12
N PHE A 296 12.37 -2.88 -16.17
CA PHE A 296 11.16 -2.07 -16.02
C PHE A 296 11.47 -0.57 -15.95
N ASN A 297 10.75 0.22 -16.72
CA ASN A 297 10.82 1.67 -16.72
C ASN A 297 9.42 2.28 -16.48
N PRO A 298 9.18 2.91 -15.30
CA PRO A 298 7.87 3.46 -14.98
C PRO A 298 7.42 4.60 -15.90
N ASN A 299 8.34 5.22 -16.66
CA ASN A 299 8.03 6.30 -17.61
C ASN A 299 7.77 5.79 -19.04
N LYS A 300 7.97 4.49 -19.33
CA LYS A 300 7.89 3.94 -20.70
C LYS A 300 7.04 2.69 -20.82
N ASP A 301 6.96 1.88 -19.77
CA ASP A 301 6.25 0.60 -19.81
C ASP A 301 4.80 0.71 -19.37
N VAL A 302 4.48 1.72 -18.57
CA VAL A 302 3.13 2.00 -18.07
C VAL A 302 2.80 3.48 -18.16
N TYR A 303 1.51 3.78 -18.14
CA TYR A 303 0.97 5.13 -18.03
C TYR A 303 -0.37 5.11 -17.27
N LEU A 304 -0.79 6.24 -16.73
CA LEU A 304 -2.14 6.40 -16.19
C LEU A 304 -3.09 6.76 -17.34
N GLY A 305 -4.15 5.98 -17.53
CA GLY A 305 -5.18 6.26 -18.54
C GLY A 305 -6.23 7.25 -18.04
N ASP A 306 -7.14 7.65 -18.93
CA ASP A 306 -8.24 8.59 -18.63
C ASP A 306 -9.20 8.07 -17.54
N ASN A 307 -9.24 6.75 -17.33
CA ASN A 307 -9.98 6.11 -16.25
C ASN A 307 -9.27 6.16 -14.88
N GLY A 308 -8.07 6.76 -14.80
CA GLY A 308 -7.25 6.86 -13.59
C GLY A 308 -6.49 5.59 -13.21
N LEU A 309 -6.55 4.51 -14.00
CA LEU A 309 -5.84 3.26 -13.76
C LEU A 309 -4.52 3.19 -14.53
N LEU A 310 -3.63 2.30 -14.11
CA LEU A 310 -2.43 2.00 -14.87
C LEU A 310 -2.76 1.13 -16.09
N HIS A 311 -2.11 1.45 -17.20
CA HIS A 311 -2.19 0.71 -18.45
C HIS A 311 -0.79 0.38 -18.97
N TRP A 312 -0.63 -0.77 -19.61
CA TRP A 312 0.61 -1.11 -20.31
C TRP A 312 0.73 -0.28 -21.58
N THR A 313 1.92 0.22 -21.90
CA THR A 313 2.19 0.82 -23.23
C THR A 313 2.29 -0.22 -24.35
N GLY A 314 2.49 -1.49 -23.99
CA GLY A 314 2.69 -2.60 -24.93
C GLY A 314 4.15 -2.80 -25.36
N ASN A 315 5.07 -1.92 -24.94
CA ASN A 315 6.46 -1.91 -25.38
C ASN A 315 7.29 -3.08 -24.82
N ASN A 316 6.93 -3.58 -23.64
CA ASN A 316 7.70 -4.61 -22.92
C ASN A 316 6.86 -5.89 -22.72
N ILE A 317 6.72 -6.67 -23.78
CA ILE A 317 5.87 -7.89 -23.81
C ILE A 317 6.33 -8.92 -22.76
N GLN A 318 7.64 -9.02 -22.50
CA GLN A 318 8.18 -9.95 -21.51
C GLN A 318 7.74 -9.56 -20.09
N LEU A 319 7.82 -8.27 -19.75
CA LEU A 319 7.31 -7.76 -18.47
C LEU A 319 5.80 -7.99 -18.31
N ILE A 320 5.00 -7.74 -19.36
CA ILE A 320 3.56 -7.98 -19.34
C ILE A 320 3.25 -9.45 -19.05
N SER A 321 3.99 -10.36 -19.69
CA SER A 321 3.86 -11.81 -19.43
C SER A 321 4.28 -12.16 -18.01
N ALA A 322 5.41 -11.62 -17.54
CA ALA A 322 5.92 -11.86 -16.19
C ALA A 322 4.94 -11.36 -15.10
N ALA A 323 4.28 -10.23 -15.33
CA ALA A 323 3.26 -9.72 -14.42
C ALA A 323 2.04 -10.66 -14.34
N LYS A 324 1.54 -11.15 -15.47
CA LYS A 324 0.44 -12.13 -15.50
C LYS A 324 0.81 -13.41 -14.77
N ASP A 325 2.03 -13.91 -14.98
CA ASP A 325 2.59 -15.07 -14.30
C ASP A 325 2.72 -14.85 -12.80
N TYR A 326 3.14 -13.66 -12.36
CA TYR A 326 3.20 -13.30 -10.94
C TYR A 326 1.82 -13.44 -10.30
N PHE A 327 0.79 -12.85 -10.88
CA PHE A 327 -0.58 -12.92 -10.34
C PHE A 327 -1.10 -14.36 -10.24
N SER A 328 -0.89 -15.18 -11.27
CA SER A 328 -1.38 -16.58 -11.27
C SER A 328 -0.66 -17.48 -10.28
N ARG A 329 0.59 -17.16 -9.91
CA ARG A 329 1.40 -17.93 -8.96
C ARG A 329 1.15 -17.58 -7.49
N ARG A 330 0.37 -16.54 -7.19
CA ARG A 330 0.07 -16.12 -5.81
C ARG A 330 -0.69 -17.17 -5.01
N LYS A 331 -1.48 -18.02 -5.69
CA LYS A 331 -2.29 -19.10 -5.10
C LYS A 331 -3.06 -18.62 -3.87
N ASP A 332 -3.83 -17.54 -4.03
CA ASP A 332 -4.47 -16.90 -2.88
C ASP A 332 -5.58 -17.78 -2.24
N ASP A 333 -5.94 -18.91 -2.86
CA ASP A 333 -6.85 -19.93 -2.31
C ASP A 333 -6.17 -21.07 -1.54
N GLY A 334 -4.83 -21.23 -1.63
CA GLY A 334 -4.08 -22.30 -0.94
C GLY A 334 -3.28 -23.22 -1.84
#